data_AF-A0A967IBJ9-F1
#
_entry.id   AF-A0A967IBJ9-F1
#
_cell.length_a   1.000
_cell.length_b   1.000
_cell.length_c   1.000
_cell.angle_alpha   90.00
_cell.angle_beta   90.00
_cell.angle_gamma   90.00
#
_symmetry.space_group_name_H-M   'P 1'
#
loop_
_entity.id
_entity.type
_entity.pdbx_description
1 polymer ?
#
loop_
_entity_poly.entity_id
_entity_poly.type
_entity_poly.pdbx_seq_one_letter_code
_entity_poly.pdbx_strand_id
1 'polypeptide(L)' 'GKQFVCGDRFSLADILLFSFLEFGQQVGQPLNPDNKNIAAWYERVKERPSASA' A
#
# COMPACT_ATOMS: atom_id res chain seq x y z
N GLY A 1 12.57 3.98 1.84
CA GLY A 1 11.85 3.08 2.75
C GLY A 1 12.23 1.64 2.48
N LYS A 2 11.71 0.68 3.26
CA LYS A 2 11.85 -0.77 2.97
C LYS A 2 11.05 -1.16 1.70
N GLN A 3 11.34 -2.33 1.14
CA GLN A 3 10.61 -2.85 -0.03
C GLN A 3 9.15 -3.17 0.33
N PHE A 4 8.94 -3.88 1.44
CA PHE A 4 7.66 -4.25 2.05
C PHE A 4 7.68 -3.96 3.56
N VAL A 5 6.52 -4.10 4.22
CA VAL A 5 6.40 -3.87 5.67
C VAL A 5 7.35 -4.79 6.46
N CYS A 6 7.43 -6.06 6.05
CA CYS A 6 8.32 -7.06 6.64
C CYS A 6 9.71 -7.15 5.95
N GLY A 7 10.21 -6.06 5.37
CA GLY A 7 11.54 -6.05 4.72
C GLY A 7 11.46 -6.39 3.24
N ASP A 8 12.06 -7.49 2.83
CA ASP A 8 12.10 -8.02 1.46
C ASP A 8 10.97 -9.02 1.17
N ARG A 9 10.29 -9.52 2.21
CA ARG A 9 9.18 -10.47 2.11
C ARG A 9 7.82 -9.76 2.04
N PHE A 10 7.11 -9.97 0.94
CA PHE A 10 5.69 -9.60 0.84
C PHE A 10 4.86 -10.46 1.79
N SER A 11 3.96 -9.84 2.55
CA SER A 11 3.27 -10.51 3.65
C SER A 11 1.82 -10.05 3.82
N LEU A 12 1.10 -10.71 4.73
CA LEU A 12 -0.25 -10.29 5.13
C LEU A 12 -0.31 -8.82 5.58
N ALA A 13 0.77 -8.29 6.18
CA ALA A 13 0.83 -6.90 6.59
C ALA A 13 0.72 -5.94 5.38
N ASP A 14 1.32 -6.29 4.25
CA ASP A 14 1.25 -5.47 3.03
C ASP A 14 -0.16 -5.53 2.41
N ILE A 15 -0.78 -6.72 2.41
CA ILE A 15 -2.13 -6.93 1.89
C ILE A 15 -3.13 -6.09 2.69
N LEU A 16 -3.11 -6.20 4.02
CA LEU A 16 -4.02 -5.45 4.88
C LEU A 16 -3.81 -3.94 4.78
N LEU A 17 -2.54 -3.49 4.80
CA LEU A 17 -2.24 -2.07 4.64
C LEU A 17 -2.77 -1.53 3.31
N PHE A 18 -2.62 -2.28 2.22
CA PHE A 18 -3.07 -1.86 0.90
C PHE A 18 -4.60 -1.72 0.87
N SER A 19 -5.31 -2.76 1.33
CA SER A 19 -6.78 -2.72 1.42
C SER A 19 -7.29 -1.58 2.32
N PHE A 20 -6.60 -1.27 3.42
CA PHE A 20 -6.99 -0.14 4.27
C PHE A 20 -6.77 1.22 3.63
N LEU A 21 -5.70 1.40 2.85
CA LEU A 21 -5.49 2.65 2.11
C LEU A 21 -6.51 2.84 0.99
N GLU A 22 -6.85 1.77 0.26
CA GLU A 22 -7.95 1.78 -0.72
C GLU A 22 -9.28 2.16 -0.06
N PHE A 23 -9.61 1.52 1.06
CA PHE A 23 -10.83 1.82 1.82
C PHE A 23 -10.83 3.26 2.35
N GLY A 24 -9.71 3.72 2.90
CA GLY A 24 -9.52 5.09 3.38
C GLY A 24 -9.86 6.11 2.30
N GLN A 25 -9.36 5.90 1.08
CA GLN A 25 -9.70 6.76 -0.05
C GLN A 25 -11.21 6.78 -0.34
N GLN A 26 -11.88 5.63 -0.29
CA GLN A 26 -13.33 5.54 -0.53
C GLN A 26 -14.17 6.27 0.52
N VAL A 27 -13.69 6.37 1.77
CA VAL A 27 -14.38 7.07 2.87
C VAL A 27 -13.90 8.52 3.07
N GLY A 28 -13.17 9.08 2.11
CA GLY A 28 -12.73 10.47 2.14
C GLY A 28 -11.48 10.74 2.99
N GLN A 29 -10.69 9.71 3.29
CA GLN A 29 -9.41 9.78 4.00
C GLN A 29 -8.26 9.35 3.07
N PRO A 30 -7.88 10.19 2.09
CA PRO A 30 -6.85 9.82 1.12
C PRO A 30 -5.46 9.71 1.77
N LEU A 31 -4.59 8.92 1.14
CA LEU A 31 -3.17 8.85 1.49
C LEU A 31 -2.53 10.24 1.36
N ASN A 32 -1.86 10.70 2.41
CA ASN A 32 -1.02 11.91 2.33
C ASN A 32 0.20 11.65 1.43
N PRO A 33 0.36 12.37 0.30
CA PRO A 33 1.48 12.18 -0.64
C PRO A 33 2.85 12.52 -0.04
N ASP A 34 2.91 13.33 1.02
CA ASP A 34 4.18 13.66 1.71
C ASP A 34 4.78 12.46 2.45
N ASN A 35 3.99 11.41 2.68
CA ASN A 35 4.47 10.13 3.22
C ASN A 35 5.19 9.33 2.12
N LYS A 36 6.30 9.86 1.60
CA LYS A 36 7.02 9.36 0.41
C LYS A 36 7.32 7.86 0.44
N ASN A 37 7.63 7.30 1.60
CA ASN A 37 7.88 5.86 1.75
C ASN A 37 6.61 5.02 1.54
N ILE A 38 5.48 5.48 2.07
CA ILE A 38 4.19 4.80 1.94
C ILE A 38 3.64 5.00 0.54
N ALA A 39 3.73 6.20 -0.04
CA ALA A 39 3.35 6.47 -1.41
C ALA A 39 4.10 5.57 -2.40
N ALA A 40 5.43 5.50 -2.31
CA ALA A 40 6.23 4.61 -3.17
C ALA A 40 5.94 3.12 -2.93
N TRP A 41 5.61 2.72 -1.70
CA TRP A 41 5.21 1.34 -1.41
C TRP A 41 3.83 1.02 -1.99
N TYR A 42 2.87 1.96 -1.89
CA TYR A 42 1.50 1.80 -2.36
C TYR A 42 1.46 1.60 -3.88
N GLU A 43 2.17 2.44 -4.66
CA GLU A 43 2.25 2.27 -6.12
C GLU A 43 2.80 0.89 -6.50
N ARG A 44 3.87 0.43 -5.86
CA ARG A 44 4.43 -0.91 -6.10
C ARG A 44 3.46 -2.05 -5.78
N VAL A 45 2.66 -1.92 -4.71
CA VAL A 45 1.69 -2.95 -4.34
C VAL A 45 0.48 -2.93 -5.28
N LYS A 46 0.05 -1.75 -5.72
CA LYS A 46 -1.04 -1.55 -6.68
C LYS A 46 -0.75 -2.15 -8.05
N GLU A 47 0.49 -2.14 -8.49
CA GLU A 47 0.93 -2.74 -9.76
C GLU A 47 0.95 -4.29 -9.76
N ARG A 48 0.75 -4.94 -8.61
CA ARG A 48 0.78 -6.40 -8.54
C ARG A 48 -0.43 -6.99 -9.27
N PRO A 49 -0.28 -8.09 -10.04
CA PRO A 49 -1.40 -8.75 -10.70
C PRO A 49 -2.54 -9.13 -9.74
N SER A 50 -2.21 -9.49 -8.50
CA SER A 50 -3.19 -9.85 -7.46
C SER A 50 -3.97 -8.65 -6.90
N ALA A 51 -3.55 -7.42 -7.20
CA ALA A 51 -4.22 -6.19 -6.75
C ALA A 51 -5.24 -5.67 -7.77
N SER A 52 -5.27 -6.22 -8.98
CA SER A 52 -6.35 -5.96 -9.93
C SER A 52 -7.61 -6.72 -9.48
N ALA A 53 -8.71 -5.99 -9.29
CA ALA A 53 -10.05 -6.55 -9.18
C ALA A 53 -10.68 -6.73 -10.57
#